data_AF-A0A6V8PGL3-F1
#
_entry.id   AF-A0A6V8PGL3-F1
#
_cell.length_a   1.000
_cell.length_b   1.000
_cell.length_c   1.000
_cell.angle_alpha   90.00
_cell.angle_beta   90.00
_cell.angle_gamma   90.00
#
_symmetry.space_group_name_H-M   'P 1'
#
loop_
_entity.id
_entity.type
_entity.pdbx_description
1 polymer ?
#
loop_
_entity_poly.entity_id
_entity_poly.type
_entity_poly.pdbx_seq_one_letter_code
_entity_poly.pdbx_strand_id
1 'polypeptide(L)'
;GGWGMLHHLNAGHPHHGALASRVQNRSYLLWLLFLLGRRPHQGGQLALELKDEQKELFVPFSLAERIQAELELLGFELSGHPLQLWQNTLEELGVIQSTDLSQLPEGTMVRVAGIKVVQHTPPTRSGQRVIFLTLEDAQGLIDMAVFESAQKDYARTIFEGWLLLVEGRITKRGKASLVVSRAWDLLQVAQGELPILKRERVSPSLAQAWYHGGWR
;
A
#
# COMPACT_ATOMS: atom_id res chain seq x y z
N GLY A 1 -26.35 -33.15 -27.73
CA GLY A 1 -24.91 -33.44 -27.84
C GLY A 1 -24.19 -32.20 -28.37
N GLY A 2 -22.88 -32.06 -28.23
CA GLY A 2 -21.92 -32.94 -27.56
C GLY A 2 -20.59 -32.18 -27.40
N TRP A 3 -19.82 -32.51 -26.37
CA TRP A 3 -18.52 -31.89 -26.11
C TRP A 3 -17.42 -32.47 -27.03
N GLY A 4 -16.45 -31.63 -27.40
CA GLY A 4 -15.22 -31.99 -28.11
C GLY A 4 -14.40 -30.70 -28.32
N MET A 5 -13.53 -30.29 -27.41
CA MET A 5 -12.23 -30.88 -27.02
C MET A 5 -11.18 -30.78 -28.13
N LEU A 6 -10.27 -29.80 -28.00
CA LEU A 6 -8.96 -29.82 -28.66
C LEU A 6 -7.86 -29.19 -27.78
N HIS A 7 -6.68 -29.78 -27.92
CA HIS A 7 -5.39 -29.47 -27.28
C HIS A 7 -4.39 -29.03 -28.39
N HIS A 8 -3.24 -28.40 -28.15
CA HIS A 8 -2.53 -28.07 -26.90
C HIS A 8 -1.60 -26.84 -27.14
N LEU A 9 -0.64 -26.64 -26.23
CA LEU A 9 0.59 -25.82 -26.32
C LEU A 9 0.39 -24.29 -26.21
N ASN A 10 0.78 -23.58 -25.13
CA ASN A 10 2.01 -23.56 -24.29
C ASN A 10 3.23 -22.89 -24.96
N ALA A 11 3.54 -21.64 -24.57
CA ALA A 11 4.82 -21.20 -24.00
C ALA A 11 4.93 -19.64 -23.96
N GLY A 12 5.39 -19.05 -22.85
CA GLY A 12 5.96 -17.68 -22.86
C GLY A 12 5.64 -16.73 -21.70
N HIS A 13 6.50 -16.75 -20.66
CA HIS A 13 6.85 -15.62 -19.77
C HIS A 13 5.88 -15.11 -18.66
N PRO A 14 6.41 -14.45 -17.60
CA PRO A 14 6.05 -14.84 -16.23
C PRO A 14 5.15 -13.89 -15.41
N HIS A 15 4.27 -14.52 -14.63
CA HIS A 15 3.89 -14.20 -13.25
C HIS A 15 3.96 -12.74 -12.77
N HIS A 16 3.02 -11.90 -13.20
CA HIS A 16 2.68 -10.64 -12.51
C HIS A 16 1.23 -10.60 -11.97
N GLY A 17 0.43 -11.62 -12.23
CA GLY A 17 -1.00 -11.67 -11.84
C GLY A 17 -1.33 -12.12 -10.41
N ALA A 18 -0.33 -12.48 -9.59
CA ALA A 18 -0.59 -13.14 -8.30
C ALA A 18 -0.86 -12.17 -7.12
N LEU A 19 -0.37 -10.92 -7.18
CA LEU A 19 -0.46 -9.98 -6.06
C LEU A 19 -1.85 -9.33 -5.94
N ALA A 20 -2.51 -9.06 -7.08
CA ALA A 20 -3.80 -8.38 -7.13
C ALA A 20 -4.98 -9.15 -6.49
N SER A 21 -4.82 -10.45 -6.22
CA SER A 21 -5.88 -11.30 -5.65
C SER A 21 -5.85 -11.45 -4.12
N ARG A 22 -4.81 -10.96 -3.43
CA ARG A 22 -4.56 -11.30 -2.02
C ARG A 22 -5.26 -10.39 -0.99
N VAL A 23 -5.64 -9.16 -1.37
CA VAL A 23 -6.14 -8.11 -0.45
C VAL A 23 -7.51 -8.44 0.20
N GLN A 24 -8.30 -9.36 -0.36
CA GLN A 24 -9.67 -9.63 0.12
C GLN A 24 -9.78 -10.44 1.44
N ASN A 25 -8.68 -10.93 2.03
CA ASN A 25 -8.73 -11.90 3.13
C ASN A 25 -8.54 -11.36 4.56
N ARG A 26 -8.31 -10.06 4.78
CA ARG A 26 -8.10 -9.49 6.13
C ARG A 26 -9.26 -9.78 7.09
N SER A 27 -10.50 -9.59 6.63
CA SER A 27 -11.71 -9.87 7.41
C SER A 27 -11.87 -11.37 7.72
N TYR A 28 -11.49 -12.24 6.79
CA TYR A 28 -11.59 -13.69 6.94
C TYR A 28 -10.58 -14.24 7.95
N LEU A 29 -9.34 -13.71 7.97
CA LEU A 29 -8.37 -14.14 8.97
C LEU A 29 -8.63 -13.54 10.36
N LEU A 30 -9.11 -12.31 10.48
CA LEU A 30 -9.56 -11.79 11.78
C LEU A 30 -10.73 -12.61 12.34
N TRP A 31 -11.63 -13.10 11.47
CA TRP A 31 -12.68 -14.04 11.86
C TRP A 31 -12.13 -15.42 12.25
N LEU A 32 -11.15 -15.97 11.53
CA LEU A 32 -10.46 -17.21 11.91
C LEU A 32 -9.68 -17.07 13.22
N LEU A 33 -9.00 -15.96 13.46
CA LEU A 33 -8.29 -15.69 14.73
C LEU A 33 -9.28 -15.48 15.88
N PHE A 34 -10.46 -14.88 15.63
CA PHE A 34 -11.55 -14.81 16.61
C PHE A 34 -12.13 -16.21 16.93
N LEU A 35 -12.22 -17.11 15.95
CA LEU A 35 -12.60 -18.51 16.17
C LEU A 35 -11.53 -19.30 16.92
N LEU A 36 -10.26 -19.17 16.53
CA LEU A 36 -9.13 -19.87 17.15
C LEU A 36 -8.80 -19.33 18.55
N GLY A 37 -9.05 -18.05 18.79
CA GLY A 37 -8.97 -17.39 20.11
C GLY A 37 -10.00 -17.89 21.12
N ARG A 38 -10.95 -18.74 20.71
CA ARG A 38 -11.79 -19.51 21.63
C ARG A 38 -11.26 -20.93 21.80
N ARG A 39 -10.45 -21.13 22.85
CA ARG A 39 -10.35 -22.42 23.53
C ARG A 39 -10.39 -22.25 25.05
N PRO A 40 -11.39 -22.83 25.76
CA PRO A 40 -11.13 -23.42 27.06
C PRO A 40 -10.27 -24.69 26.89
N HIS A 41 -9.79 -25.27 28.00
CA HIS A 41 -8.80 -26.38 28.17
C HIS A 41 -7.39 -25.85 28.48
N GLN A 42 -6.76 -26.13 29.64
CA GLN A 42 -6.71 -27.37 30.44
C GLN A 42 -6.37 -28.62 29.62
N GLY A 43 -5.08 -28.78 29.32
CA GLY A 43 -4.47 -29.94 28.67
C GLY A 43 -3.02 -29.59 28.32
N GLY A 44 -2.05 -30.37 28.80
CA GLY A 44 -0.64 -29.99 28.78
C GLY A 44 -0.06 -29.83 27.37
N GLN A 45 0.45 -28.63 27.08
CA GLN A 45 1.25 -28.37 25.89
C GLN A 45 2.72 -28.68 26.22
N LEU A 46 3.31 -29.66 25.52
CA LEU A 46 4.73 -29.97 25.63
C LEU A 46 5.55 -28.76 25.19
N ALA A 47 6.17 -28.07 26.14
CA ALA A 47 7.19 -27.06 25.84
C ALA A 47 8.39 -27.78 25.22
N LEU A 48 8.79 -27.40 24.01
CA LEU A 48 10.11 -27.76 23.51
C LEU A 48 11.14 -26.94 24.31
N GLU A 49 11.77 -27.57 25.30
CA GLU A 49 12.92 -27.01 26.00
C GLU A 49 14.12 -26.99 25.05
N LEU A 50 14.27 -25.89 24.32
CA LEU A 50 15.48 -25.56 23.57
C LEU A 50 16.61 -25.28 24.56
N LYS A 51 17.68 -26.08 24.49
CA LYS A 51 18.90 -25.84 25.28
C LYS A 51 19.48 -24.47 24.95
N ASP A 52 20.01 -23.76 25.93
CA ASP A 52 20.48 -22.37 25.74
C ASP A 52 21.60 -22.25 24.70
N GLU A 53 22.47 -23.27 24.61
CA GLU A 53 23.49 -23.46 23.57
C GLU A 53 22.93 -23.49 22.11
N GLN A 54 21.62 -23.66 21.92
CA GLN A 54 20.97 -23.57 20.60
C GLN A 54 20.28 -22.21 20.34
N LYS A 55 20.12 -21.35 21.36
CA LYS A 55 19.54 -19.99 21.19
C LYS A 55 20.53 -19.02 20.55
N GLU A 56 21.83 -19.17 20.81
CA GLU A 56 22.87 -18.29 20.26
C GLU A 56 23.03 -18.41 18.73
N LEU A 57 22.50 -19.48 18.11
CA LEU A 57 22.43 -19.64 16.66
C LEU A 57 21.27 -18.84 16.01
N PHE A 58 20.38 -18.25 16.81
CA PHE A 58 19.15 -17.63 16.31
C PHE A 58 19.31 -16.10 16.19
N VAL A 59 19.74 -15.63 15.02
CA VAL A 59 19.67 -14.21 14.68
C VAL A 59 18.19 -13.85 14.46
N PRO A 60 17.59 -12.94 15.24
CA PRO A 60 16.21 -12.54 15.02
C PRO A 60 16.10 -11.75 13.71
N PHE A 61 15.12 -12.09 12.88
CA PHE A 61 14.85 -11.38 11.63
C PHE A 61 14.66 -9.89 11.84
N SER A 62 15.29 -9.10 10.98
CA SER A 62 15.05 -7.66 10.86
C SER A 62 13.60 -7.36 10.47
N LEU A 63 13.16 -6.11 10.64
CA LEU A 63 11.81 -5.70 10.26
C LEU A 63 11.51 -5.98 8.78
N ALA A 64 12.49 -5.80 7.90
CA ALA A 64 12.36 -6.08 6.46
C ALA A 64 12.14 -7.58 6.20
N GLU A 65 12.97 -8.45 6.78
CA GLU A 65 12.85 -9.91 6.63
C GLU A 65 11.53 -10.44 7.21
N ARG A 66 11.07 -9.88 8.33
CA ARG A 66 9.76 -10.22 8.93
C ARG A 66 8.61 -9.84 8.01
N ILE A 67 8.57 -8.59 7.54
CA ILE A 67 7.54 -8.09 6.62
C ILE A 67 7.55 -8.89 5.31
N GLN A 68 8.73 -9.18 4.76
CA GLN A 68 8.85 -10.00 3.55
C GLN A 68 8.27 -11.41 3.77
N ALA A 69 8.67 -12.11 4.83
CA ALA A 69 8.15 -13.43 5.14
C ALA A 69 6.62 -13.43 5.37
N GLU A 70 6.08 -12.41 6.03
CA GLU A 70 4.64 -12.24 6.23
C GLU A 70 3.89 -12.02 4.90
N LEU A 71 4.40 -11.17 4.02
CA LEU A 71 3.79 -10.94 2.70
C LEU A 71 3.90 -12.15 1.77
N GLU A 72 4.97 -12.93 1.86
CA GLU A 72 5.15 -14.16 1.09
C GLU A 72 4.21 -15.28 1.58
N LEU A 73 4.17 -15.53 2.90
CA LEU A 73 3.44 -16.65 3.53
C LEU A 73 1.96 -16.36 3.79
N LEU A 74 1.63 -15.15 4.25
CA LEU A 74 0.29 -14.76 4.70
C LEU A 74 -0.42 -13.83 3.69
N GLY A 75 0.35 -13.07 2.90
CA GLY A 75 -0.16 -12.11 1.93
C GLY A 75 -0.51 -10.73 2.52
N PHE A 76 -0.18 -10.49 3.79
CA PHE A 76 -0.35 -9.24 4.53
C PHE A 76 0.64 -9.22 5.71
N GLU A 77 0.96 -8.03 6.20
CA GLU A 77 1.88 -7.80 7.32
C GLU A 77 1.24 -7.97 8.72
N LEU A 78 2.06 -8.39 9.68
CA LEU A 78 1.76 -8.40 11.13
C LEU A 78 2.80 -7.58 11.91
N SER A 79 4.06 -7.55 11.46
CA SER A 79 5.18 -6.92 12.16
C SER A 79 5.26 -5.40 11.97
N GLY A 80 4.73 -4.86 10.87
CA GLY A 80 4.71 -3.44 10.57
C GLY A 80 4.34 -3.15 9.12
N HIS A 81 3.76 -1.98 8.85
CA HIS A 81 3.36 -1.60 7.49
C HIS A 81 4.59 -1.41 6.58
N PRO A 82 4.63 -1.95 5.34
CA PRO A 82 5.79 -1.88 4.45
C PRO A 82 6.38 -0.47 4.20
N LEU A 83 5.58 0.60 4.29
CA LEU A 83 6.08 1.98 4.26
C LEU A 83 7.10 2.30 5.38
N GLN A 84 7.08 1.58 6.49
CA GLN A 84 8.02 1.78 7.60
C GLN A 84 9.48 1.58 7.17
N LEU A 85 9.73 0.74 6.16
CA LEU A 85 11.05 0.52 5.58
C LEU A 85 11.60 1.76 4.85
N TRP A 86 10.74 2.75 4.55
CA TRP A 86 11.05 3.91 3.73
C TRP A 86 10.83 5.25 4.44
N GLN A 87 10.66 5.27 5.77
CA GLN A 87 10.33 6.49 6.55
C GLN A 87 11.18 7.71 6.19
N ASN A 88 12.51 7.59 6.21
CA ASN A 88 13.42 8.69 5.85
C ASN A 88 13.20 9.21 4.41
N THR A 89 12.82 8.34 3.48
CA THR A 89 12.51 8.75 2.09
C THR A 89 11.16 9.45 2.00
N LEU A 90 10.15 8.99 2.75
CA LEU A 90 8.83 9.62 2.85
C LEU A 90 8.93 11.02 3.50
N GLU A 91 9.80 11.15 4.51
CA GLU A 91 10.22 12.41 5.13
C GLU A 91 10.82 13.38 4.12
N GLU A 92 11.88 12.97 3.40
CA GLU A 92 12.51 13.80 2.36
C GLU A 92 11.53 14.25 1.26
N LEU A 93 10.56 13.40 0.92
CA LEU A 93 9.57 13.67 -0.12
C LEU A 93 8.42 14.57 0.35
N GLY A 94 8.26 14.79 1.66
CA GLY A 94 7.17 15.56 2.25
C GLY A 94 5.82 14.85 2.20
N VAL A 95 5.81 13.54 2.44
CA VAL A 95 4.59 12.71 2.45
C VAL A 95 3.76 12.99 3.71
N ILE A 96 2.45 13.18 3.51
CA ILE A 96 1.45 13.43 4.55
C ILE A 96 0.71 12.11 4.86
N GLN A 97 0.46 11.84 6.15
CA GLN A 97 -0.31 10.67 6.59
C GLN A 97 -1.82 10.84 6.36
N SER A 98 -2.52 9.71 6.19
CA SER A 98 -3.96 9.62 5.95
C SER A 98 -4.82 10.38 6.98
N THR A 99 -4.39 10.39 8.25
CA THR A 99 -5.04 11.07 9.37
C THR A 99 -5.07 12.60 9.25
N ASP A 100 -4.03 13.19 8.67
CA ASP A 100 -3.82 14.65 8.63
C ASP A 100 -4.52 15.33 7.45
N LEU A 101 -4.91 14.57 6.42
CA LEU A 101 -5.59 15.09 5.22
C LEU A 101 -6.90 15.83 5.54
N SER A 102 -7.54 15.50 6.65
CA SER A 102 -8.76 16.17 7.11
C SER A 102 -8.51 17.59 7.65
N GLN A 103 -7.31 17.87 8.19
CA GLN A 103 -6.93 19.15 8.80
C GLN A 103 -6.49 20.18 7.74
N LEU A 104 -5.86 19.72 6.66
CA LEU A 104 -5.37 20.58 5.59
C LEU A 104 -6.52 21.20 4.76
N PRO A 105 -6.40 22.44 4.25
CA PRO A 105 -7.43 23.08 3.43
C PRO A 105 -7.80 22.29 2.15
N GLU A 106 -9.03 22.42 1.67
CA GLU A 106 -9.41 21.91 0.34
C GLU A 106 -8.61 22.63 -0.76
N GLY A 107 -8.24 21.90 -1.82
CA GLY A 107 -7.41 22.39 -2.92
C GLY A 107 -5.90 22.32 -2.65
N THR A 108 -5.47 22.12 -1.40
CA THR A 108 -4.06 21.94 -1.02
C THR A 108 -3.43 20.80 -1.82
N MET A 109 -2.27 21.05 -2.44
CA MET A 109 -1.47 20.01 -3.09
C MET A 109 -0.66 19.26 -2.02
N VAL A 110 -0.76 17.93 -2.01
CA VAL A 110 -0.05 17.05 -1.07
C VAL A 110 0.56 15.86 -1.78
N ARG A 111 1.53 15.23 -1.11
CA ARG A 111 2.00 13.88 -1.44
C ARG A 111 1.51 12.91 -0.39
N VAL A 112 1.07 11.74 -0.82
CA VAL A 112 0.71 10.59 0.01
C VAL A 112 1.43 9.37 -0.51
N ALA A 113 1.68 8.39 0.34
CA ALA A 113 2.24 7.10 -0.08
C ALA A 113 1.45 5.96 0.56
N GLY A 114 1.34 4.83 -0.12
CA GLY A 114 0.59 3.70 0.40
C GLY A 114 0.49 2.49 -0.51
N ILE A 115 0.01 1.40 0.07
CA ILE A 115 -0.29 0.15 -0.63
C ILE A 115 -1.62 0.30 -1.36
N LYS A 116 -1.64 -0.04 -2.65
CA LYS A 116 -2.88 -0.09 -3.44
C LYS A 116 -3.78 -1.23 -2.96
N VAL A 117 -4.89 -0.89 -2.29
CA VAL A 117 -5.85 -1.87 -1.75
C VAL A 117 -7.15 -1.97 -2.55
N VAL A 118 -7.59 -0.87 -3.20
CA VAL A 118 -8.77 -0.86 -4.08
C VAL A 118 -8.44 -0.13 -5.37
N GLN A 119 -8.86 -0.68 -6.50
CA GLN A 119 -8.74 -0.05 -7.81
C GLN A 119 -9.92 -0.45 -8.69
N HIS A 120 -10.72 0.49 -9.16
CA HIS A 120 -11.82 0.21 -10.09
C HIS A 120 -12.05 1.34 -11.10
N THR A 121 -12.54 0.99 -12.29
CA THR A 121 -12.81 1.91 -13.39
C THR A 121 -14.26 1.72 -13.84
N PRO A 122 -15.24 2.33 -13.16
CA PRO A 122 -16.65 2.12 -13.46
C PRO A 122 -17.00 2.72 -14.84
N PRO A 123 -17.93 2.11 -15.59
CA PRO A 123 -18.35 2.63 -16.89
C PRO A 123 -19.09 3.97 -16.74
N THR A 124 -18.66 4.98 -17.47
CA THR A 124 -19.27 6.32 -17.44
C THR A 124 -20.09 6.57 -18.71
N ARG A 125 -21.28 7.18 -18.56
CA ARG A 125 -22.15 7.53 -19.71
C ARG A 125 -21.57 8.66 -20.57
N SER A 126 -20.63 9.44 -20.03
CA SER A 126 -19.94 10.54 -20.72
C SER A 126 -18.72 10.10 -21.52
N GLY A 127 -18.31 8.83 -21.44
CA GLY A 127 -17.08 8.31 -22.06
C GLY A 127 -15.79 8.68 -21.32
N GLN A 128 -15.80 9.73 -20.48
CA GLN A 128 -14.65 10.12 -19.66
C GLN A 128 -14.34 9.05 -18.61
N ARG A 129 -13.20 8.38 -18.74
CA ARG A 129 -12.76 7.35 -17.79
C ARG A 129 -12.28 7.98 -16.48
N VAL A 130 -12.72 7.44 -15.36
CA VAL A 130 -12.21 7.77 -14.02
C VAL A 130 -11.76 6.47 -13.37
N ILE A 131 -10.56 6.46 -12.80
CA ILE A 131 -10.10 5.38 -11.92
C ILE A 131 -10.33 5.85 -10.48
N PHE A 132 -11.06 5.06 -9.72
CA PHE A 132 -11.11 5.19 -8.26
C PHE A 132 -10.06 4.25 -7.66
N LEU A 133 -9.22 4.82 -6.81
CA LEU A 133 -8.07 4.18 -6.18
C LEU A 133 -8.16 4.44 -4.67
N THR A 134 -7.85 3.44 -3.85
CA THR A 134 -7.65 3.61 -2.41
C THR A 134 -6.27 3.08 -2.06
N LEU A 135 -5.48 3.90 -1.36
CA LEU A 135 -4.21 3.50 -0.75
C LEU A 135 -4.39 3.26 0.75
N GLU A 136 -3.65 2.30 1.31
CA GLU A 136 -3.48 2.12 2.75
C GLU A 136 -2.10 2.63 3.18
N ASP A 137 -2.06 3.41 4.25
CA ASP A 137 -0.85 3.71 5.01
C ASP A 137 -0.94 3.11 6.43
N ALA A 138 0.08 3.32 7.26
CA ALA A 138 0.13 2.77 8.61
C ALA A 138 -0.97 3.29 9.56
N GLN A 139 -1.72 4.33 9.18
CA GLN A 139 -2.77 4.96 10.00
C GLN A 139 -4.18 4.82 9.39
N GLY A 140 -4.32 4.52 8.09
CA GLY A 140 -5.62 4.34 7.47
C GLY A 140 -5.66 4.44 5.93
N LEU A 141 -6.88 4.62 5.43
CA LEU A 141 -7.20 4.57 4.00
C LEU A 141 -7.33 5.97 3.38
N ILE A 142 -6.70 6.16 2.22
CA ILE A 142 -6.73 7.40 1.42
C ILE A 142 -7.43 7.11 0.11
N ASP A 143 -8.65 7.64 -0.04
CA ASP A 143 -9.45 7.51 -1.24
C ASP A 143 -9.08 8.60 -2.26
N MET A 144 -9.01 8.24 -3.54
CA MET A 144 -8.62 9.18 -4.60
C MET A 144 -9.23 8.86 -5.97
N ALA A 145 -9.38 9.92 -6.77
CA ALA A 145 -9.89 9.86 -8.13
C ALA A 145 -8.81 10.29 -9.13
N VAL A 146 -8.60 9.46 -10.14
CA VAL A 146 -7.67 9.72 -11.26
C VAL A 146 -8.50 10.00 -12.51
N PHE A 147 -8.44 11.24 -12.99
CA PHE A 147 -9.10 11.65 -14.23
C PHE A 147 -8.19 11.43 -15.44
N GLU A 148 -8.77 11.49 -16.64
CA GLU A 148 -8.11 11.24 -17.92
C GLU A 148 -6.81 12.03 -18.10
N SER A 149 -6.73 13.26 -17.58
CA SER A 149 -5.53 14.10 -17.62
C SER A 149 -4.31 13.44 -16.97
N ALA A 150 -4.47 12.83 -15.78
CA ALA A 150 -3.39 12.11 -15.10
C ALA A 150 -3.22 10.67 -15.63
N GLN A 151 -4.28 10.06 -16.15
CA GLN A 151 -4.20 8.71 -16.74
C GLN A 151 -3.25 8.66 -17.96
N LYS A 152 -3.16 9.73 -18.77
CA LYS A 152 -2.28 9.78 -19.94
C LYS A 152 -0.83 9.41 -19.63
N ASP A 153 -0.31 9.93 -18.52
CA ASP A 153 1.09 9.74 -18.13
C ASP A 153 1.27 8.65 -17.07
N TYR A 154 0.26 8.44 -16.21
CA TYR A 154 0.40 7.62 -14.99
C TYR A 154 -0.49 6.38 -14.92
N ALA A 155 -1.36 6.11 -15.92
CA ALA A 155 -2.24 4.94 -15.87
C ALA A 155 -1.46 3.63 -15.68
N ARG A 156 -0.34 3.44 -16.38
CA ARG A 156 0.48 2.24 -16.25
C ARG A 156 0.93 2.02 -14.79
N THR A 157 1.54 3.04 -14.19
CA THR A 157 1.95 3.03 -12.77
C THR A 157 0.78 2.73 -11.85
N ILE A 158 -0.38 3.34 -12.09
CA ILE A 158 -1.59 3.14 -11.27
C ILE A 158 -2.13 1.72 -11.41
N PHE A 159 -2.12 1.12 -12.60
CA PHE A 159 -2.60 -0.25 -12.85
C PHE A 159 -1.62 -1.33 -12.37
N GLU A 160 -0.31 -1.18 -12.63
CA GLU A 160 0.73 -2.18 -12.35
C GLU A 160 1.33 -2.03 -10.94
N GLY A 161 1.55 -0.81 -10.46
CA GLY A 161 2.24 -0.54 -9.19
C GLY A 161 1.44 -0.94 -7.96
N TRP A 162 2.12 -1.59 -7.01
CA TRP A 162 1.55 -2.04 -5.73
C TRP A 162 1.78 -1.02 -4.60
N LEU A 163 2.99 -0.47 -4.50
CA LEU A 163 3.36 0.54 -3.52
C LEU A 163 3.54 1.89 -4.23
N LEU A 164 2.63 2.82 -4.00
CA LEU A 164 2.51 4.04 -4.79
C LEU A 164 2.87 5.29 -3.97
N LEU A 165 3.60 6.20 -4.61
CA LEU A 165 3.71 7.61 -4.22
C LEU A 165 2.78 8.42 -5.12
N VAL A 166 1.85 9.17 -4.54
CA VAL A 166 0.86 9.95 -5.29
C VAL A 166 0.91 11.40 -4.88
N GLU A 167 0.90 12.30 -5.87
CA GLU A 167 0.71 13.73 -5.67
C GLU A 167 -0.67 14.15 -6.20
N GLY A 168 -1.43 14.88 -5.39
CA GLY A 168 -2.78 15.30 -5.74
C GLY A 168 -3.31 16.42 -4.86
N ARG A 169 -4.44 16.99 -5.29
CA ARG A 169 -5.13 18.04 -4.53
C ARG A 169 -6.19 17.44 -3.62
N ILE A 170 -6.24 17.89 -2.37
CA ILE A 170 -7.29 17.50 -1.42
C ILE A 170 -8.65 18.01 -1.91
N THR A 171 -9.68 17.16 -1.81
CA THR A 171 -11.09 17.54 -1.93
C THR A 171 -11.89 17.02 -0.74
N LYS A 172 -12.92 17.78 -0.32
CA LYS A 172 -13.72 17.52 0.89
C LYS A 172 -15.20 17.30 0.59
N ARG A 173 -15.50 16.50 -0.44
CA ARG A 173 -16.86 16.03 -0.76
C ARG A 173 -17.28 14.87 0.16
N GLY A 174 -17.28 15.13 1.48
CA GLY A 174 -17.40 14.11 2.53
C GLY A 174 -16.06 13.90 3.23
N LYS A 175 -15.61 12.64 3.35
CA LYS A 175 -14.26 12.32 3.85
C LYS A 175 -13.20 12.97 2.93
N ALA A 176 -12.10 13.45 3.53
CA ALA A 176 -10.97 13.97 2.78
C ALA A 176 -10.42 12.91 1.81
N SER A 177 -10.29 13.30 0.54
CA SER A 177 -9.85 12.44 -0.56
C SER A 177 -9.01 13.26 -1.54
N LEU A 178 -8.31 12.62 -2.48
CA LEU A 178 -7.41 13.30 -3.43
C LEU A 178 -7.93 13.25 -4.87
N VAL A 179 -7.72 14.35 -5.60
CA VAL A 179 -7.72 14.35 -7.07
C VAL A 179 -6.27 14.20 -7.54
N VAL A 180 -5.96 13.05 -8.12
CA VAL A 180 -4.58 12.68 -8.52
C VAL A 180 -4.09 13.56 -9.66
N SER A 181 -2.90 14.12 -9.49
CA SER A 181 -2.18 14.87 -10.51
C SER A 181 -0.99 14.08 -11.05
N ARG A 182 -0.24 13.38 -10.17
CA ARG A 182 0.94 12.58 -10.53
C ARG A 182 1.03 11.32 -9.67
N ALA A 183 1.60 10.24 -10.22
CA ALA A 183 1.81 9.00 -9.46
C ALA A 183 3.09 8.25 -9.90
N TRP A 184 3.80 7.68 -8.95
CA TRP A 184 5.05 6.94 -9.16
C TRP A 184 5.04 5.64 -8.35
N ASP A 185 5.78 4.64 -8.82
CA ASP A 185 6.11 3.48 -7.99
C ASP A 185 7.12 3.93 -6.91
N LEU A 186 6.78 3.74 -5.64
CA LEU A 186 7.61 4.21 -4.54
C LEU A 186 8.96 3.50 -4.50
N LEU A 187 9.05 2.24 -4.93
CA LEU A 187 10.30 1.48 -4.92
C LEU A 187 11.30 2.07 -5.91
N GLN A 188 10.85 2.44 -7.11
CA GLN A 188 11.66 3.16 -8.11
C GLN A 188 12.13 4.53 -7.60
N VAL A 189 11.25 5.27 -6.93
CA VAL A 189 11.61 6.56 -6.30
C VAL A 189 12.68 6.36 -5.22
N ALA A 190 12.52 5.37 -4.35
CA ALA A 190 13.43 5.10 -3.24
C ALA A 190 14.78 4.55 -3.70
N GLN A 191 14.82 3.80 -4.80
CA GLN A 191 16.04 3.34 -5.48
C GLN A 191 16.77 4.48 -6.23
N GLY A 192 16.19 5.68 -6.28
CA GLY A 192 16.81 6.88 -6.88
C GLY A 192 16.60 7.03 -8.38
N GLU A 193 15.76 6.19 -9.00
CA GLU A 193 15.50 6.21 -10.45
C GLU A 193 14.74 7.47 -10.91
N LEU A 194 14.12 8.20 -9.98
CA LEU A 194 13.30 9.39 -10.23
C LEU A 194 13.82 10.64 -9.48
N PRO A 195 15.02 11.16 -9.84
CA PRO A 195 15.68 12.25 -9.11
C PRO A 195 14.96 13.61 -9.17
N ILE A 196 13.96 13.76 -10.04
CA ILE A 196 13.17 15.00 -10.21
C ILE A 196 12.38 15.34 -8.93
N LEU A 197 11.87 14.33 -8.21
CA LEU A 197 11.01 14.52 -7.05
C LEU A 197 11.73 15.13 -5.83
N LYS A 198 13.05 14.93 -5.73
CA LYS A 198 13.89 15.56 -4.70
C LYS A 198 14.19 17.04 -4.99
N ARG A 199 13.96 17.52 -6.21
CA ARG A 199 14.17 18.93 -6.61
C ARG A 199 12.88 19.74 -6.53
N GLU A 200 11.75 19.18 -6.95
CA GLU A 200 10.44 19.81 -6.77
C GLU A 200 9.89 19.53 -5.36
N ARG A 201 10.32 20.34 -4.38
CA ARG A 201 9.62 20.38 -3.08
C ARG A 201 8.23 20.99 -3.28
N VAL A 202 7.17 20.24 -2.96
CA VAL A 202 5.90 20.87 -2.55
C VAL A 202 6.23 21.81 -1.38
N SER A 203 5.64 23.01 -1.37
CA SER A 203 6.18 24.15 -0.61
C SER A 203 6.57 23.78 0.83
N PRO A 204 7.84 23.98 1.25
CA PRO A 204 8.37 23.41 2.50
C PRO A 204 7.57 23.74 3.77
N SER A 205 6.82 24.85 3.76
CA SER A 205 6.00 25.34 4.87
C SER A 205 4.96 24.34 5.41
N LEU A 206 4.42 23.42 4.59
CA LEU A 206 3.43 22.45 5.07
C LEU A 206 4.08 21.19 5.66
N ALA A 207 5.06 20.61 4.97
CA ALA A 207 5.74 19.39 5.44
C ALA A 207 6.67 19.66 6.63
N GLN A 208 7.41 20.78 6.64
CA GLN A 208 8.32 21.11 7.75
C GLN A 208 7.56 21.51 9.03
N ALA A 209 6.40 22.16 8.91
CA ALA A 209 5.54 22.44 10.07
C ALA A 209 4.96 21.15 10.68
N TRP A 210 4.69 20.13 9.86
CA TRP A 210 4.23 18.82 10.34
C TRP A 210 5.33 18.10 11.13
N TYR A 211 6.50 17.87 10.54
CA TYR A 211 7.61 17.15 11.18
C TYR A 211 8.25 17.87 12.40
N HIS A 212 8.09 19.19 12.53
CA HIS A 212 8.74 19.97 13.61
C HIS A 212 7.80 20.64 14.62
N GLY A 213 6.49 20.38 14.60
CA GLY A 213 5.61 20.98 15.62
C GLY A 213 4.12 20.64 15.58
N GLY A 214 3.63 20.01 14.52
CA GLY A 214 2.20 19.82 14.30
C GLY A 214 1.49 21.14 13.94
N TRP A 215 0.32 21.04 13.32
CA TRP A 215 -0.53 22.21 13.07
C TRP A 215 -1.10 22.74 14.40
N ARG A 216 -0.92 24.04 14.65
CA ARG A 216 -1.53 24.81 15.75
C ARG A 216 -2.47 25.86 15.17
#